data_AF-A0A399FW76-F1
#
_entry.id   AF-A0A399FW76-F1
#
_cell.length_a   1.000
_cell.length_b   1.000
_cell.length_c   1.000
_cell.angle_alpha   90.00
_cell.angle_beta   90.00
_cell.angle_gamma   90.00
#
_symmetry.space_group_name_H-M   'P 1'
#
loop_
_entity.id
_entity.type
_entity.pdbx_description
1 polymer ?
#
loop_
_entity_poly.entity_id
_entity_poly.type
_entity_poly.pdbx_seq_one_letter_code
_entity_poly.pdbx_strand_id
1 'polypeptide(L)' 'MSTDDINVLYDVLCDTATALTGRYIELGRAAKTPEEEEYWSSRIMALRNERRSVDHNDREAIREHTRRWVRELEELER' A
#
# COMPACT_ATOMS: atom_id res chain seq x y z
N MET A 1 -17.13 -10.54 18.74
CA MET A 1 -15.93 -10.21 17.95
C MET A 1 -15.61 -8.75 18.26
N SER A 2 -14.42 -8.41 18.76
CA SER A 2 -14.15 -7.07 19.32
C SER A 2 -13.82 -6.06 18.22
N THR A 3 -14.25 -4.80 18.40
CA THR A 3 -13.84 -3.65 17.58
C THR A 3 -12.32 -3.42 17.63
N ASP A 4 -11.66 -3.86 18.70
CA ASP A 4 -10.19 -3.76 18.82
C ASP A 4 -9.48 -4.59 17.75
N ASP A 5 -10.02 -5.77 17.39
CA ASP A 5 -9.41 -6.65 16.40
C ASP A 5 -9.50 -6.09 14.98
N ILE A 6 -10.47 -5.21 14.69
CA ILE A 6 -10.60 -4.59 13.37
C ILE A 6 -9.73 -3.34 13.24
N ASN A 7 -9.62 -2.56 14.31
CA ASN A 7 -8.70 -1.42 14.37
C ASN A 7 -7.25 -1.87 14.16
N VAL A 8 -6.83 -2.94 14.85
CA VAL A 8 -5.47 -3.51 14.67
C VAL A 8 -5.22 -3.93 13.22
N LEU A 9 -6.21 -4.54 12.55
CA LEU A 9 -6.04 -4.92 11.14
C LEU A 9 -5.95 -3.70 10.22
N TYR A 10 -6.71 -2.65 10.51
CA TYR A 10 -6.66 -1.41 9.76
C TYR A 10 -5.33 -0.66 9.98
N ASP A 11 -4.77 -0.71 11.18
CA ASP A 11 -3.44 -0.16 11.49
C ASP A 11 -2.37 -0.87 10.67
N VAL A 12 -2.38 -2.21 10.65
CA VAL A 12 -1.46 -3.01 9.81
C VAL A 12 -1.61 -2.67 8.32
N LEU A 13 -2.83 -2.46 7.84
CA LEU A 13 -3.08 -2.00 6.46
C LEU A 13 -2.45 -0.63 6.20
N CYS A 14 -2.58 0.32 7.12
CA CYS A 14 -2.00 1.65 7.02
C CYS A 14 -0.46 1.62 7.02
N ASP A 15 0.13 0.82 7.90
CA ASP A 15 1.58 0.65 7.98
C ASP A 15 2.14 0.02 6.70
N THR A 16 1.47 -1.01 6.18
CA THR A 16 1.82 -1.66 4.92
C THR A 16 1.75 -0.67 3.75
N ALA A 17 0.69 0.13 3.66
CA ALA A 17 0.57 1.16 2.62
C ALA A 17 1.65 2.25 2.74
N THR A 18 2.05 2.58 3.97
CA THR A 18 3.12 3.56 4.23
C THR A 18 4.47 3.02 3.77
N ALA A 19 4.80 1.77 4.10
CA ALA A 19 6.01 1.10 3.64
C ALA A 19 6.07 1.04 2.10
N LEU A 20 4.98 0.61 1.46
CA LEU A 20 4.91 0.53 -0.01
C LEU A 20 5.01 1.91 -0.67
N THR A 21 4.39 2.94 -0.09
CA THR A 21 4.57 4.33 -0.55
C THR A 21 6.04 4.76 -0.47
N GLY A 22 6.72 4.45 0.63
CA GLY A 22 8.16 4.71 0.79
C GLY A 22 8.97 4.04 -0.32
N ARG A 23 8.69 2.76 -0.61
CA ARG A 23 9.36 2.01 -1.68
C ARG A 23 9.15 2.63 -3.05
N TYR A 24 7.94 3.04 -3.40
CA TYR A 24 7.68 3.75 -4.67
C TYR A 24 8.42 5.08 -4.76
N ILE A 25 8.52 5.84 -3.66
CA ILE A 25 9.30 7.09 -3.64
C ILE A 25 10.78 6.82 -3.91
N GLU A 26 11.36 5.78 -3.30
CA GLU A 26 12.75 5.40 -3.55
C GLU A 26 13.00 5.01 -5.01
N LEU A 27 12.10 4.20 -5.57
CA LEU A 27 12.17 3.77 -6.97
C LEU A 27 12.02 4.97 -7.94
N GLY A 28 11.08 5.88 -7.64
CA GLY A 28 10.93 7.15 -8.36
C GLY A 28 12.19 8.01 -8.32
N ARG A 29 12.85 8.11 -7.15
CA ARG A 29 14.13 8.83 -7.03
C ARG A 29 15.30 8.15 -7.75
N ALA A 30 15.24 6.83 -7.90
CA ALA A 30 16.27 6.05 -8.58
C ALA A 30 16.06 5.98 -10.11
N ALA A 31 14.88 6.37 -10.59
CA ALA A 31 14.47 6.37 -12.00
C ALA A 31 15.51 7.05 -12.90
N LYS A 32 15.65 6.53 -14.13
CA LYS A 32 16.57 7.05 -15.13
C LYS A 32 15.87 7.89 -16.18
N THR A 33 14.54 7.81 -16.25
CA THR A 33 13.73 8.61 -17.17
C THR A 33 12.55 9.27 -16.45
N PRO A 34 12.03 10.39 -16.98
CA PRO A 34 10.82 11.02 -16.46
C PRO A 34 9.61 10.08 -16.46
N GLU A 35 9.51 9.20 -17.46
CA GLU A 35 8.40 8.24 -17.58
C GLU A 35 8.42 7.19 -16.45
N GLU A 36 9.62 6.74 -16.04
CA GLU A 36 9.78 5.86 -14.88
C GLU A 36 9.40 6.57 -13.57
N GLU A 37 9.80 7.84 -13.40
CA GLU A 37 9.42 8.64 -12.22
C GLU A 37 7.91 8.88 -12.17
N GLU A 38 7.28 9.22 -13.31
CA GLU A 38 5.84 9.40 -13.43
C GLU A 38 5.09 8.10 -13.15
N TYR A 39 5.61 6.97 -13.62
CA TYR A 39 5.06 5.65 -13.33
C TYR A 39 4.96 5.43 -11.81
N TRP A 40 6.06 5.58 -11.07
CA TRP A 40 6.05 5.39 -9.61
C TRP A 40 5.15 6.40 -8.89
N SER A 41 5.11 7.65 -9.36
CA SER A 41 4.20 8.68 -8.86
C SER A 41 2.73 8.28 -9.05
N SER A 42 2.38 7.70 -10.20
CA SER A 42 1.02 7.20 -10.47
C SER A 42 0.65 6.03 -9.55
N ARG A 43 1.61 5.14 -9.23
CA ARG A 43 1.41 4.01 -8.30
C ARG A 43 1.11 4.51 -6.88
N ILE A 44 1.78 5.56 -6.42
CA ILE A 44 1.48 6.20 -5.11
C ILE A 44 0.04 6.72 -5.08
N MET A 45 -0.39 7.40 -6.14
CA MET A 45 -1.76 7.92 -6.22
C MET A 45 -2.81 6.81 -6.28
N ALA A 46 -2.54 5.73 -7.03
CA ALA A 46 -3.39 4.55 -7.08
C ALA A 46 -3.52 3.90 -5.69
N LEU A 47 -2.40 3.64 -5.01
CA LEU A 47 -2.38 3.07 -3.65
C LEU A 47 -3.18 3.92 -2.66
N ARG A 48 -3.02 5.25 -2.72
CA ARG A 48 -3.77 6.18 -1.87
C ARG A 48 -5.28 6.11 -2.12
N ASN A 49 -5.69 6.01 -3.38
CA ASN A 49 -7.09 5.92 -3.76
C ASN A 49 -7.68 4.57 -3.34
N GLU A 50 -6.97 3.47 -3.57
CA GLU A 50 -7.36 2.14 -3.12
C GLU A 50 -7.57 2.11 -1.61
N ARG A 51 -6.60 2.59 -0.82
CA ARG A 51 -6.72 2.63 0.64
C ARG A 51 -7.94 3.41 1.12
N ARG A 52 -8.29 4.51 0.45
CA ARG A 52 -9.49 5.31 0.76
C ARG A 52 -10.79 4.59 0.42
N SER A 53 -10.76 3.61 -0.48
CA SER A 53 -11.94 2.83 -0.87
C SER A 53 -12.18 1.60 -0.01
N VAL A 54 -11.21 1.20 0.83
CA VAL A 54 -11.37 0.07 1.75
C VAL A 54 -12.36 0.45 2.86
N ASP A 55 -13.43 -0.34 3.03
CA ASP A 55 -14.33 -0.19 4.16
C ASP A 55 -13.61 -0.61 5.45
N HIS A 56 -13.57 0.29 6.44
CA HIS A 56 -12.92 0.06 7.72
C HIS A 56 -13.61 -1.05 8.54
N ASN A 57 -14.86 -1.39 8.22
CA ASN A 57 -15.59 -2.46 8.87
C ASN A 57 -15.50 -3.81 8.12
N ASP A 58 -14.92 -3.82 6.93
CA ASP A 58 -14.74 -5.03 6.14
C ASP A 58 -13.37 -5.67 6.43
N ARG A 59 -13.39 -6.61 7.38
CA ARG A 59 -12.21 -7.38 7.80
C ARG A 59 -11.58 -8.17 6.65
N GLU A 60 -12.38 -8.66 5.70
CA GLU A 60 -11.89 -9.46 4.59
C GLU A 60 -11.18 -8.56 3.58
N ALA A 61 -11.79 -7.43 3.20
CA ALA A 61 -11.18 -6.43 2.34
C ALA A 61 -9.84 -5.93 2.93
N ILE A 62 -9.80 -5.57 4.22
CA ILE A 62 -8.56 -5.14 4.88
C ILE A 62 -7.46 -6.19 4.75
N ARG A 63 -7.78 -7.47 4.98
CA ARG A 63 -6.81 -8.57 4.88
C ARG A 63 -6.34 -8.82 3.45
N GLU A 64 -7.24 -8.76 2.48
CA GLU A 64 -6.91 -8.94 1.07
C GLU A 64 -5.95 -7.85 0.59
N HIS A 65 -6.28 -6.59 0.84
CA HIS A 65 -5.42 -5.46 0.49
C HIS A 65 -4.06 -5.54 1.19
N THR A 66 -4.04 -5.84 2.49
CA THR A 66 -2.78 -6.01 3.25
C THR A 66 -1.90 -7.10 2.62
N ARG A 67 -2.44 -8.29 2.35
CA ARG A 67 -1.67 -9.40 1.75
C ARG A 67 -1.16 -9.04 0.35
N ARG A 68 -1.98 -8.37 -0.46
CA ARG A 68 -1.59 -7.95 -1.81
C ARG A 68 -0.43 -6.97 -1.76
N TRP A 69 -0.52 -5.95 -0.91
CA TRP A 69 0.52 -4.93 -0.80
C TRP A 69 1.81 -5.46 -0.15
N VAL A 70 1.71 -6.41 0.79
CA VAL A 70 2.91 -7.12 1.31
C VAL A 70 3.62 -7.86 0.20
N ARG A 71 2.90 -8.62 -0.64
CA ARG A 71 3.52 -9.35 -1.76
C ARG A 71 4.18 -8.41 -2.76
N GLU A 72 3.50 -7.30 -3.08
CA GLU A 72 4.06 -6.29 -3.98
C GLU A 72 5.33 -5.67 -3.39
N LEU A 73 5.36 -5.39 -2.09
CA LEU A 73 6.56 -4.90 -1.42
C LEU A 73 7.72 -5.93 -1.51
N GLU A 74 7.44 -7.20 -1.20
CA GLU A 74 8.42 -8.29 -1.30
C GLU A 74 8.97 -8.46 -2.74
N GLU A 75 8.12 -8.29 -3.75
CA GLU A 75 8.54 -8.34 -5.17
C GLU A 75 9.44 -7.16 -5.56
N LEU A 76 9.21 -5.98 -4.98
CA LEU A 76 10.02 -4.78 -5.24
C LEU A 76 11.32 -4.74 -4.45
N GLU A 77 11.47 -5.53 -3.40
CA GLU A 77 12.68 -5.64 -2.57
C GLU A 77 13.65 -6.73 -3.04
N ARG A 78 13.22 -7.62 -3.93
CA ARG A 78 14.04 -8.68 -4.53
C ARG A 78 15.00 -8.15 -5.59
#